data_AF-A0A828P261-F1
#
_entry.id   AF-A0A828P261-F1
#
_cell.length_a   1.000
_cell.length_b   1.000
_cell.length_c   1.000
_cell.angle_alpha   90.00
_cell.angle_beta   90.00
_cell.angle_gamma   90.00
#
_symmetry.space_group_name_H-M   'P 1'
#
loop_
_entity.id
_entity.type
_entity.pdbx_description
1 polymer ?
#
loop_
_entity_poly.entity_id
_entity_poly.type
_entity_poly.pdbx_seq_one_letter_code
_entity_poly.pdbx_strand_id
1 'polypeptide(L)'
;SESLLKRKLQEEKVSFSQILLDIRMHNARQLISSKLSVNQIAIRCGYASTPYFISVFREYFGITPHQMMINQSGFIEGRIAIK
;
A
#
# COMPACT_ATOMS: atom_id res chain seq x y z
N SER A 1 26.62 10.95 -4.92
CA SER A 1 25.88 12.22 -5.09
C SER A 1 24.48 11.93 -5.61
N GLU A 2 23.53 12.83 -5.39
CA GLU A 2 22.15 12.74 -5.92
C GLU A 2 22.10 12.52 -7.44
N SER A 3 23.07 13.11 -8.16
CA SER A 3 23.27 12.92 -9.60
C SER A 3 23.59 11.47 -10.01
N LEU A 4 24.34 10.71 -9.20
CA LEU A 4 24.62 9.30 -9.47
C LEU A 4 23.39 8.41 -9.25
N LEU A 5 22.61 8.71 -8.21
CA LEU A 5 21.39 7.97 -7.90
C LEU A 5 20.37 8.14 -9.03
N LYS A 6 20.16 9.39 -9.49
CA LYS A 6 19.26 9.70 -10.59
C LYS A 6 19.68 9.01 -11.90
N ARG A 7 20.98 9.00 -12.22
CA ARG A 7 21.50 8.33 -13.42
C ARG A 7 21.29 6.82 -13.36
N LYS A 8 21.57 6.19 -12.23
CA LYS A 8 21.38 4.75 -12.04
C LYS A 8 19.91 4.33 -12.10
N LEU A 9 19.01 5.12 -11.54
CA LEU A 9 17.57 4.89 -11.64
C LEU A 9 17.07 4.97 -13.08
N GLN A 10 17.57 5.93 -13.87
CA GLN A 10 17.26 6.03 -15.30
C GLN A 10 17.80 4.84 -16.10
N GLU A 11 19.00 4.35 -15.79
CA GLU A 11 19.59 3.14 -16.40
C GLU A 11 18.70 1.90 -16.13
N GLU A 12 18.13 1.79 -14.92
CA GLU A 12 17.21 0.71 -14.53
C GLU A 12 15.75 0.96 -15.00
N LYS A 13 15.48 2.05 -15.73
CA LYS A 13 14.15 2.48 -16.21
C LYS A 13 13.10 2.68 -15.10
N VAL A 14 13.54 2.97 -13.86
CA VAL A 14 12.65 3.21 -12.72
C VAL A 14 12.74 4.68 -12.30
N SER A 15 11.61 5.28 -11.95
CA SER A 15 11.60 6.64 -11.40
C SER A 15 11.57 6.62 -9.87
N PHE A 16 12.16 7.63 -9.22
CA PHE A 16 12.07 7.77 -7.76
C PHE A 16 10.61 7.79 -7.27
N SER A 17 9.72 8.46 -8.01
CA SER A 17 8.29 8.51 -7.70
C SER A 17 7.63 7.13 -7.72
N GLN A 18 8.03 6.27 -8.67
CA GLN A 18 7.54 4.89 -8.73
C GLN A 18 8.02 4.08 -7.53
N ILE A 19 9.32 4.16 -7.21
CA ILE A 19 9.87 3.45 -6.04
C ILE A 19 9.19 3.91 -4.75
N LEU A 20 8.96 5.22 -4.59
CA LEU A 20 8.26 5.76 -3.44
C LEU A 20 6.82 5.27 -3.37
N LEU A 21 6.12 5.21 -4.51
CA LEU A 21 4.78 4.66 -4.61
C LEU A 21 4.76 3.19 -4.17
N ASP A 22 5.67 2.36 -4.69
CA ASP A 22 5.74 0.94 -4.39
C ASP A 22 5.97 0.70 -2.89
N ILE A 23 6.90 1.43 -2.28
CA ILE A 23 7.18 1.36 -0.83
C ILE A 23 5.94 1.74 -0.01
N ARG A 24 5.26 2.83 -0.38
CA ARG A 24 4.05 3.28 0.32
C ARG A 24 2.92 2.26 0.21
N MET A 25 2.72 1.69 -0.96
CA MET A 25 1.66 0.70 -1.20
C MET A 25 1.97 -0.63 -0.51
N HIS A 26 3.24 -1.05 -0.49
CA HIS A 26 3.66 -2.21 0.27
C HIS A 26 3.39 -2.02 1.78
N ASN A 27 3.76 -0.87 2.34
CA ASN A 27 3.47 -0.55 3.74
C ASN A 27 1.95 -0.55 4.02
N ALA A 28 1.16 0.09 3.15
CA ALA A 28 -0.30 0.11 3.26
C ALA A 28 -0.88 -1.31 3.31
N ARG A 29 -0.40 -2.23 2.45
CA ARG A 29 -0.83 -3.63 2.42
C ARG A 29 -0.54 -4.36 3.74
N GLN A 30 0.61 -4.13 4.37
CA GLN A 30 0.93 -4.72 5.68
C GLN A 30 -0.02 -4.18 6.76
N LEU A 31 -0.27 -2.87 6.76
CA LEU A 31 -1.13 -2.21 7.74
C LEU A 31 -2.62 -2.56 7.58
N ILE A 32 -3.07 -3.06 6.42
CA ILE A 32 -4.47 -3.49 6.23
C ILE A 32 -4.88 -4.59 7.22
N SER A 33 -3.95 -5.46 7.61
CA SER A 33 -4.21 -6.55 8.58
C SER A 33 -4.30 -6.06 10.03
N SER A 34 -3.98 -4.79 10.29
CA SER A 34 -4.05 -4.20 11.62
C SER A 34 -5.44 -3.62 11.91
N LYS A 35 -5.76 -3.39 13.19
CA LYS A 35 -7.03 -2.77 13.62
C LYS A 35 -7.08 -1.24 13.39
N LEU A 36 -6.32 -0.72 12.41
CA LEU A 36 -6.25 0.70 12.10
C LEU A 36 -7.36 1.10 11.11
N SER A 37 -7.87 2.32 11.24
CA SER A 37 -8.77 2.89 10.24
C SER A 37 -8.02 3.25 8.95
N VAL A 38 -8.75 3.30 7.83
CA VAL A 38 -8.17 3.71 6.53
C VAL A 38 -7.46 5.06 6.60
N ASN A 39 -7.99 6.01 7.39
CA ASN A 39 -7.36 7.30 7.65
C ASN A 39 -6.01 7.18 8.37
N GLN A 40 -5.93 6.33 9.39
CA GLN A 40 -4.69 6.08 10.14
C GLN A 40 -3.62 5.40 9.28
N ILE A 41 -4.03 4.54 8.33
CA ILE A 41 -3.14 3.90 7.37
C ILE A 41 -2.62 4.92 6.37
N ALA A 42 -3.48 5.79 5.82
CA ALA A 42 -3.09 6.85 4.88
C ALA A 42 -1.97 7.74 5.48
N ILE A 43 -2.17 8.20 6.71
CA ILE A 43 -1.20 9.04 7.43
C ILE A 43 0.14 8.30 7.60
N ARG A 44 0.12 7.02 8.01
CA ARG A 44 1.33 6.20 8.19
C ARG A 44 2.08 5.91 6.88
N CYS A 45 1.36 5.92 5.76
CA CYS A 45 1.93 5.78 4.43
C CYS A 45 2.39 7.11 3.82
N GLY A 46 2.34 8.22 4.57
CA GLY A 46 2.81 9.53 4.14
C GLY A 46 1.83 10.30 3.25
N TYR A 47 0.53 10.00 3.33
CA TYR A 47 -0.52 10.75 2.65
C TYR A 47 -1.24 11.70 3.60
N ALA A 48 -1.34 12.98 3.22
CA ALA A 48 -2.12 13.99 3.94
C ALA A 48 -3.62 13.90 3.65
N SER A 49 -4.00 13.37 2.48
CA SER A 49 -5.38 13.24 2.04
C SER A 49 -5.78 11.76 1.94
N THR A 50 -6.69 11.34 2.80
CA THR A 50 -7.25 9.97 2.79
C THR A 50 -8.00 9.64 1.50
N PRO A 51 -8.82 10.54 0.91
CA PRO A 51 -9.41 10.29 -0.41
C PRO A 51 -8.37 10.04 -1.51
N TYR A 52 -7.27 10.81 -1.51
CA TYR A 52 -6.20 10.63 -2.50
C TYR A 52 -5.42 9.32 -2.27
N PHE A 53 -5.17 8.96 -1.01
CA PHE A 53 -4.62 7.65 -0.68
C PHE A 53 -5.52 6.52 -1.23
N ILE A 54 -6.84 6.61 -1.02
CA ILE A 54 -7.78 5.58 -1.50
C ILE A 54 -7.75 5.47 -3.03
N SER A 55 -7.68 6.59 -3.76
CA SER A 55 -7.62 6.56 -5.23
C SER A 55 -6.33 5.89 -5.72
N VAL A 56 -5.17 6.27 -5.16
CA VAL A 56 -3.87 5.69 -5.53
C VAL A 56 -3.79 4.22 -5.15
N PHE A 57 -4.30 3.85 -3.97
CA PHE A 57 -4.34 2.46 -3.52
C PHE A 57 -5.19 1.59 -4.44
N ARG A 58 -6.36 2.09 -4.86
CA ARG A 58 -7.22 1.38 -5.80
C ARG A 58 -6.57 1.24 -7.18
N GLU A 59 -5.89 2.28 -7.66
CA GLU A 59 -5.14 2.21 -8.92
C GLU A 59 -4.03 1.16 -8.85
N TYR A 60 -3.33 1.07 -7.72
CA TYR A 60 -2.22 0.14 -7.52
C TYR A 60 -2.67 -1.32 -7.31
N PHE A 61 -3.73 -1.56 -6.54
CA PHE A 61 -4.18 -2.92 -6.16
C PHE A 61 -5.47 -3.39 -6.84
N GLY A 62 -6.15 -2.52 -7.60
CA GLY A 62 -7.43 -2.79 -8.25
C GLY A 62 -8.67 -2.72 -7.33
N ILE A 63 -8.50 -2.64 -6.01
CA ILE A 63 -9.58 -2.57 -5.02
C ILE A 63 -9.31 -1.51 -3.96
N THR A 64 -10.35 -1.04 -3.28
CA THR A 64 -10.20 -0.07 -2.19
C THR A 64 -9.58 -0.69 -0.92
N PRO A 65 -8.94 0.09 -0.05
CA PRO A 65 -8.42 -0.41 1.24
C PRO A 65 -9.49 -1.12 2.08
N HIS A 66 -10.71 -0.57 2.13
CA HIS A 66 -11.82 -1.13 2.91
C HIS A 66 -12.28 -2.50 2.36
N GLN A 67 -12.40 -2.62 1.04
CA GLN A 67 -12.71 -3.92 0.40
C GLN A 67 -11.63 -4.96 0.73
N MET A 68 -10.36 -4.55 0.69
CA MET A 68 -9.24 -5.43 1.02
C MET A 68 -9.22 -5.85 2.50
N MET A 69 -9.67 -5.01 3.43
CA MET A 69 -9.85 -5.37 4.85
C MET A 69 -10.92 -6.45 5.02
N ILE A 70 -12.09 -6.28 4.39
CA ILE A 70 -13.20 -7.25 4.44
C ILE A 70 -12.77 -8.60 3.87
N ASN A 71 -12.06 -8.60 2.73
CA ASN A 71 -11.60 -9.82 2.08
C ASN A 71 -10.61 -10.63 2.93
N GLN A 72 -9.88 -10.00 3.86
CA GLN A 72 -9.00 -10.73 4.79
C GLN A 72 -9.77 -11.41 5.91
N SER A 73 -10.89 -10.83 6.35
CA SER A 73 -11.76 -11.41 7.39
C SER A 73 -12.41 -12.73 6.95
N GLY A 74 -12.59 -12.96 5.64
CA GLY A 74 -13.08 -14.25 5.12
C GLY A 74 -12.05 -15.38 5.12
N PHE A 75 -10.77 -15.09 5.36
CA PHE A 75 -9.70 -16.11 5.34
C PHE A 75 -9.38 -16.68 6.74
N ILE A 76 -9.79 -16.00 7.82
CA ILE A 76 -9.57 -16.45 9.20
C ILE A 76 -10.53 -17.58 9.60
N GLU A 77 -11.75 -17.64 9.08
CA GLU A 77 -12.69 -18.74 9.35
C GLU A 77 -12.23 -20.08 8.74
N GLY A 78 -11.56 -20.04 7.58
CA GLY A 78 -11.02 -21.23 6.92
C GLY A 78 -9.81 -21.87 7.62
N ARG A 79 -9.18 -21.19 8.59
CA ARG A 79 -8.03 -21.71 9.35
C ARG A 79 -8.41 -22.34 10.70
N ILE A 80 -9.64 -22.11 11.18
CA ILE A 80 -10.13 -22.69 12.44
C ILE A 80 -10.89 -24.01 12.20
N ALA A 81 -11.35 -24.26 10.96
CA ALA A 81 -12.10 -25.45 10.56
C ALA A 81 -11.24 -26.70 10.24
N ILE A 82 -10.05 -26.82 10.83
CA ILE A 82 -9.28 -28.08 10.82
C ILE A 82 -9.11 -28.54 12.26
N LYS A 83 -10.14 -29.21 12.78
CA LYS A 83 -10.08 -30.10 13.94
C LYS A 83 -10.84 -31.37 13.61
#